data_AF-A0A420WK60-F1
#
_entry.id   AF-A0A420WK60-F1
#
_cell.length_a   1.000
_cell.length_b   1.000
_cell.length_c   1.000
_cell.angle_alpha   90.00
_cell.angle_beta   90.00
_cell.angle_gamma   90.00
#
_symmetry.space_group_name_H-M   'P 1'
#
loop_
_entity.id
_entity.type
_entity.pdbx_description
1 polymer ?
#
loop_
_entity_poly.entity_id
_entity_poly.type
_entity_poly.pdbx_seq_one_letter_code
_entity_poly.pdbx_strand_id
1 'polypeptide(L)'
;MSDTDILISGGQPLAPPEDSNIISLEDFAGHNSAEVLRVDGDTELAEIVPHLEKAKTIIVKFPAFTDGRGFSLGRILRQRAGFKGELIAEGPLIPDQYAYAIQCGYSAVKLDSILYERHSESHWFKALSAFGLTYQRGYAVHSGPATSILDARKTGFRDAETQDDPFHGLSAEMALKKACEAYEGQIVLASSLGVDSVVLLHMVSKIDPNLPVIFLDTGKHFRETLAYRDLLIEDLGLTNFQNIRPDPNELQSEDPTGDLHKSAPDSCCDLRKVRPLDKVIRTFSARITGRKRYQTPQRANMKMLETGGDQIKVNPLAYWSAKDVTDYIRRHDLPPHPMLALGYLSIGCQPCTTRVAAGEDPRAGRWRHSDKTECGIHFIDGKWEQVPTKKSYEVF
;
A
#
# COMPACT_ATOMS: atom_id res chain seq x y z
N MET A 1 4.97 -35.06 19.41
CA MET A 1 5.91 -33.99 19.79
C MET A 1 5.05 -32.76 19.96
N SER A 2 5.10 -32.12 21.12
CA SER A 2 4.01 -31.32 21.68
C SER A 2 3.54 -30.17 20.77
N ASP A 3 2.24 -30.18 20.43
CA ASP A 3 1.46 -29.05 19.91
C ASP A 3 1.49 -27.94 20.96
N THR A 4 2.58 -27.16 20.98
CA THR A 4 2.75 -26.08 21.95
C THR A 4 2.96 -24.82 21.16
N ASP A 5 1.96 -23.95 21.17
CA ASP A 5 2.08 -22.62 20.59
C ASP A 5 3.25 -21.86 21.23
N ILE A 6 3.89 -21.00 20.44
CA ILE A 6 4.99 -20.13 20.87
C ILE A 6 4.53 -18.68 20.73
N LEU A 7 4.78 -17.88 21.76
CA LEU A 7 4.56 -16.44 21.73
C LEU A 7 5.89 -15.73 21.48
N ILE A 8 6.03 -15.00 20.39
CA ILE A 8 7.21 -14.18 20.12
C ILE A 8 6.95 -12.73 20.54
N SER A 9 7.72 -12.25 21.51
CA SER A 9 7.69 -10.86 21.98
C SER A 9 9.10 -10.29 22.08
N GLY A 10 9.32 -9.06 21.60
CA GLY A 10 10.66 -8.46 21.54
C GLY A 10 11.69 -9.28 20.75
N GLY A 11 11.25 -10.14 19.83
CA GLY A 11 12.11 -11.07 19.08
C GLY A 11 12.57 -12.30 19.87
N GLN A 12 11.95 -12.59 21.02
CA GLN A 12 12.28 -13.74 21.87
C GLN A 12 11.05 -14.63 22.08
N PRO A 13 11.22 -15.98 22.09
CA PRO A 13 10.14 -16.91 22.37
C PRO A 13 9.78 -16.89 23.86
N LEU A 14 8.49 -16.82 24.15
CA LEU A 14 7.87 -16.88 25.48
C LEU A 14 6.76 -17.93 25.46
N ALA A 15 6.36 -18.38 26.66
CA ALA A 15 5.16 -19.20 26.80
C ALA A 15 3.91 -18.38 26.42
N PRO A 16 2.96 -18.94 25.65
CA PRO A 16 1.71 -18.27 25.34
C PRO A 16 0.84 -18.11 26.60
N PRO A 17 -0.15 -17.19 26.58
CA PRO A 17 -1.16 -17.13 27.63
C PRO A 17 -1.89 -18.47 27.76
N GLU A 18 -2.24 -18.88 28.99
CA GLU A 18 -3.01 -20.12 29.20
C GLU A 18 -4.37 -20.07 28.47
N ASP A 19 -4.65 -21.08 27.64
CA ASP A 19 -5.84 -21.13 26.78
C ASP A 19 -7.17 -21.11 27.56
N SER A 20 -7.15 -21.47 28.85
CA SER A 20 -8.33 -21.48 29.74
C SER A 20 -8.97 -20.12 29.98
N ASN A 21 -8.30 -19.02 29.60
CA ASN A 21 -8.79 -17.65 29.74
C ASN A 21 -9.11 -16.96 28.40
N ILE A 22 -8.93 -17.64 27.25
CA ILE A 22 -9.18 -17.06 25.92
C ILE A 22 -10.64 -17.27 25.54
N ILE A 23 -11.39 -16.19 25.42
CA ILE A 23 -12.82 -16.25 25.12
C ILE A 23 -13.11 -15.60 23.76
N SER A 24 -14.02 -16.20 22.99
CA SER A 24 -14.50 -15.65 21.72
C SER A 24 -15.27 -14.34 21.95
N LEU A 25 -15.42 -13.51 20.91
CA LEU A 25 -16.22 -12.28 21.01
C LEU A 25 -17.66 -12.54 21.48
N GLU A 26 -18.28 -13.61 20.98
CA GLU A 26 -19.67 -13.98 21.32
C GLU A 26 -19.81 -14.38 22.81
N ASP A 27 -18.82 -15.08 23.35
CA ASP A 27 -18.83 -15.59 24.73
C ASP A 27 -18.33 -14.55 25.76
N PHE A 28 -17.54 -13.55 25.31
CA PHE A 28 -16.94 -12.54 26.17
C PHE A 28 -17.99 -11.61 26.80
N ALA A 29 -19.10 -11.37 26.11
CA ALA A 29 -20.20 -10.54 26.62
C ALA A 29 -20.85 -11.12 27.91
N GLY A 30 -20.83 -12.45 28.06
CA GLY A 30 -21.44 -13.15 29.20
C GLY A 30 -20.48 -13.45 30.37
N HIS A 31 -19.17 -13.26 30.19
CA HIS A 31 -18.15 -13.64 31.18
C HIS A 31 -17.59 -12.42 31.93
N ASN A 32 -17.90 -12.31 33.22
CA ASN A 32 -17.49 -11.15 34.04
C ASN A 32 -16.00 -11.11 34.40
N SER A 33 -15.28 -12.23 34.31
CA SER A 33 -13.87 -12.35 34.70
C SER A 33 -12.91 -12.56 33.52
N ALA A 34 -13.41 -12.55 32.29
CA ALA A 34 -12.59 -12.75 31.11
C ALA A 34 -11.78 -11.49 30.79
N GLU A 35 -10.46 -11.64 30.68
CA GLU A 35 -9.54 -10.53 30.39
C GLU A 35 -8.87 -10.66 29.02
N VAL A 36 -9.04 -11.80 28.34
CA VAL A 36 -8.46 -12.09 27.02
C VAL A 36 -9.57 -12.28 26.00
N LEU A 37 -9.68 -11.35 25.06
CA LEU A 37 -10.67 -11.36 23.98
C LEU A 37 -10.02 -11.82 22.68
N ARG A 38 -10.61 -12.79 21.99
CA ARG A 38 -10.16 -13.25 20.67
C ARG A 38 -11.13 -12.81 19.57
N VAL A 39 -10.60 -12.20 18.50
CA VAL A 39 -11.36 -11.68 17.36
C VAL A 39 -10.73 -12.09 16.03
N ASP A 40 -11.52 -12.07 14.96
CA ASP A 40 -11.02 -12.27 13.60
C ASP A 40 -10.46 -10.95 13.03
N GLY A 41 -9.55 -11.05 12.06
CA GLY A 41 -8.89 -9.88 11.46
C GLY A 41 -9.81 -8.93 10.68
N ASP A 42 -11.07 -9.32 10.44
CA ASP A 42 -12.11 -8.54 9.77
C ASP A 42 -13.30 -8.18 10.67
N THR A 43 -13.23 -8.45 11.97
CA THR A 43 -14.25 -8.01 12.94
C THR A 43 -14.39 -6.49 12.94
N GLU A 44 -15.63 -5.99 12.95
CA GLU A 44 -15.87 -4.56 12.96
C GLU A 44 -15.51 -3.93 14.31
N LEU A 45 -14.90 -2.74 14.28
CA LEU A 45 -14.49 -2.07 15.51
C LEU A 45 -15.65 -1.84 16.48
N ALA A 46 -16.86 -1.57 15.96
CA ALA A 46 -18.06 -1.33 16.76
C ALA A 46 -18.42 -2.52 17.66
N GLU A 47 -18.07 -3.74 17.24
CA GLU A 47 -18.31 -4.96 18.02
C GLU A 47 -17.26 -5.13 19.13
N ILE A 48 -16.05 -4.61 18.95
CA ILE A 48 -14.94 -4.75 19.90
C ILE A 48 -14.98 -3.66 20.98
N VAL A 49 -15.32 -2.43 20.61
CA VAL A 49 -15.33 -1.24 21.50
C VAL A 49 -16.01 -1.48 22.85
N PRO A 50 -17.20 -2.13 22.94
CA PRO A 50 -17.87 -2.38 24.21
C PRO A 50 -17.07 -3.21 25.22
N HIS A 51 -16.04 -3.93 24.76
CA HIS A 51 -15.26 -4.87 25.56
C HIS A 51 -13.87 -4.34 25.95
N LEU A 52 -13.44 -3.20 25.39
CA LEU A 52 -12.07 -2.70 25.53
C LEU A 52 -11.67 -2.33 26.96
N GLU A 53 -12.61 -1.84 27.77
CA GLU A 53 -12.31 -1.48 29.18
C GLU A 53 -12.02 -2.70 30.04
N LYS A 54 -12.60 -3.86 29.70
CA LYS A 54 -12.42 -5.11 30.43
C LYS A 54 -11.24 -5.93 29.90
N ALA A 55 -11.04 -5.90 28.58
CA ALA A 55 -9.96 -6.65 27.96
C ALA A 55 -8.59 -6.11 28.42
N LYS A 56 -7.76 -6.99 28.96
CA LYS A 56 -6.32 -6.71 29.15
C LYS A 56 -5.51 -7.13 27.94
N THR A 57 -5.97 -8.16 27.24
CA THR A 57 -5.33 -8.70 26.03
C THR A 57 -6.38 -8.90 24.95
N ILE A 58 -6.06 -8.50 23.71
CA ILE A 58 -6.85 -8.84 22.53
C ILE A 58 -5.98 -9.64 21.57
N ILE A 59 -6.46 -10.82 21.22
CA ILE A 59 -5.85 -11.72 20.25
C ILE A 59 -6.57 -11.52 18.91
N VAL A 60 -5.86 -11.08 17.89
CA VAL A 60 -6.38 -10.94 16.53
C VAL A 60 -5.89 -12.09 15.69
N LYS A 61 -6.83 -12.85 15.12
CA LYS A 61 -6.53 -14.03 14.31
C LYS A 61 -6.15 -13.66 12.87
N PHE A 62 -5.10 -14.30 12.39
CA PHE A 62 -4.63 -14.31 11.01
C PHE A 62 -4.87 -15.72 10.44
N PRO A 63 -5.98 -15.96 9.71
CA PRO A 63 -6.33 -17.31 9.25
C PRO A 63 -5.30 -17.96 8.33
N ALA A 64 -4.56 -17.13 7.58
CA ALA A 64 -3.52 -17.57 6.67
C ALA A 64 -2.41 -16.52 6.61
N PHE A 65 -1.20 -16.96 6.27
CA PHE A 65 -0.07 -16.06 6.05
C PHE A 65 -0.30 -15.10 4.87
N THR A 66 -1.36 -15.31 4.07
CA THR A 66 -1.78 -14.44 2.97
C THR A 66 -2.83 -13.39 3.38
N ASP A 67 -3.35 -13.43 4.61
CA ASP A 67 -4.37 -12.50 5.08
C ASP A 67 -3.73 -11.30 5.78
N GLY A 68 -3.91 -10.12 5.21
CA GLY A 68 -3.34 -8.88 5.75
C GLY A 68 -4.31 -8.03 6.58
N ARG A 69 -5.56 -8.44 6.77
CA ARG A 69 -6.62 -7.58 7.36
C ARG A 69 -6.38 -7.32 8.86
N GLY A 70 -5.91 -8.33 9.58
CA GLY A 70 -5.57 -8.21 11.00
C GLY A 70 -4.55 -7.09 11.27
N PHE A 71 -3.68 -6.76 10.32
CA PHE A 71 -2.78 -5.62 10.48
C PHE A 71 -3.49 -4.28 10.54
N SER A 72 -4.51 -4.09 9.69
CA SER A 72 -5.33 -2.87 9.69
C SER A 72 -6.09 -2.76 11.01
N LEU A 73 -6.70 -3.87 11.47
CA LEU A 73 -7.42 -3.92 12.74
C LEU A 73 -6.52 -3.57 13.94
N GLY A 74 -5.29 -4.10 13.99
CA GLY A 74 -4.34 -3.78 15.06
C GLY A 74 -4.06 -2.28 15.17
N ARG A 75 -3.87 -1.61 14.02
CA ARG A 75 -3.65 -0.15 13.99
C ARG A 75 -4.88 0.62 14.47
N ILE A 76 -6.07 0.21 14.05
CA ILE A 76 -7.34 0.81 14.48
C ILE A 76 -7.52 0.69 16.00
N LEU A 77 -7.25 -0.50 16.57
CA LEU A 77 -7.36 -0.73 18.00
C LEU A 77 -6.43 0.19 18.82
N ARG A 78 -5.21 0.46 18.33
CA ARG A 78 -4.27 1.36 19.00
C ARG A 78 -4.61 2.83 18.84
N GLN A 79 -4.82 3.28 17.60
CA GLN A 79 -4.91 4.70 17.29
C GLN A 79 -6.30 5.26 17.52
N ARG A 80 -7.34 4.52 17.13
CA ARG A 80 -8.72 4.97 17.22
C ARG A 80 -9.40 4.51 18.50
N ALA A 81 -9.30 3.21 18.80
CA ALA A 81 -9.94 2.64 19.98
C ALA A 81 -9.17 2.94 21.29
N GLY A 82 -7.93 3.44 21.16
CA GLY A 82 -7.10 3.82 22.30
C GLY A 82 -6.69 2.64 23.18
N PHE A 83 -6.86 1.40 22.71
CA PHE A 83 -6.57 0.21 23.50
C PHE A 83 -5.11 0.19 23.93
N LYS A 84 -4.87 0.09 25.25
CA LYS A 84 -3.52 0.11 25.85
C LYS A 84 -3.04 -1.25 26.33
N GLY A 85 -3.91 -2.25 26.35
CA GLY A 85 -3.58 -3.62 26.75
C GLY A 85 -2.69 -4.33 25.72
N GLU A 86 -2.45 -5.62 25.91
CA GLU A 86 -1.63 -6.40 24.98
C GLU A 86 -2.39 -6.73 23.70
N LEU A 87 -1.76 -6.51 22.54
CA LEU A 87 -2.28 -6.98 21.26
C LEU A 87 -1.42 -8.14 20.78
N ILE A 88 -2.04 -9.30 20.56
CA ILE A 88 -1.35 -10.50 20.08
C ILE A 88 -1.89 -10.84 18.70
N ALA A 89 -1.00 -10.95 17.72
CA ALA A 89 -1.37 -11.45 16.39
C ALA A 89 -1.20 -12.97 16.39
N GLU A 90 -2.27 -13.72 16.17
CA GLU A 90 -2.27 -15.19 16.23
C GLU A 90 -2.47 -15.80 14.85
N GLY A 91 -1.51 -16.60 14.40
CA GLY A 91 -1.64 -17.31 13.11
C GLY A 91 -0.29 -17.67 12.49
N PRO A 92 -0.28 -18.19 11.25
CA PRO A 92 0.93 -18.63 10.57
C PRO A 92 1.71 -17.45 9.97
N LEU A 93 2.13 -16.51 10.83
CA LEU A 93 2.88 -15.32 10.45
C LEU A 93 4.36 -15.66 10.24
N ILE A 94 5.02 -15.03 9.26
CA ILE A 94 6.47 -15.19 9.00
C ILE A 94 7.27 -14.02 9.62
N PRO A 95 8.63 -14.11 9.71
CA PRO A 95 9.44 -13.04 10.30
C PRO A 95 9.19 -11.63 9.72
N ASP A 96 9.01 -11.50 8.40
CA ASP A 96 8.72 -10.21 7.78
C ASP A 96 7.36 -9.62 8.23
N GLN A 97 6.37 -10.50 8.44
CA GLN A 97 5.06 -10.14 8.97
C GLN A 97 5.10 -9.81 10.47
N TYR A 98 6.03 -10.40 11.22
CA TYR A 98 6.23 -10.07 12.63
C TYR A 98 6.65 -8.63 12.83
N ALA A 99 7.69 -8.17 12.12
CA ALA A 99 8.14 -6.79 12.20
C ALA A 99 7.01 -5.81 11.82
N TYR A 100 6.22 -6.19 10.83
CA TYR A 100 5.07 -5.43 10.37
C TYR A 100 3.93 -5.40 11.43
N ALA A 101 3.64 -6.52 12.09
CA ALA A 101 2.68 -6.58 13.20
C ALA A 101 3.06 -5.59 14.31
N ILE A 102 4.34 -5.56 14.72
CA ILE A 102 4.79 -4.63 15.77
C ILE A 102 4.52 -3.15 15.39
N GLN A 103 4.66 -2.78 14.11
CA GLN A 103 4.36 -1.42 13.64
C GLN A 103 2.86 -1.10 13.61
N CYS A 104 2.04 -2.10 13.34
CA CYS A 104 0.58 -1.99 13.51
C CYS A 104 0.18 -1.92 14.98
N GLY A 105 1.13 -2.06 15.92
CA GLY A 105 0.93 -1.89 17.35
C GLY A 105 0.65 -3.18 18.10
N TYR A 106 0.90 -4.33 17.48
CA TYR A 106 0.95 -5.61 18.17
C TYR A 106 2.14 -5.65 19.14
N SER A 107 1.91 -6.24 20.31
CA SER A 107 2.92 -6.47 21.33
C SER A 107 3.66 -7.78 21.09
N ALA A 108 2.97 -8.79 20.54
CA ALA A 108 3.52 -10.13 20.31
C ALA A 108 2.83 -10.85 19.14
N VAL A 109 3.44 -11.96 18.69
CA VAL A 109 2.85 -12.89 17.72
C VAL A 109 2.78 -14.29 18.31
N LYS A 110 1.60 -14.92 18.29
CA LYS A 110 1.38 -16.32 18.68
C LYS A 110 1.35 -17.20 17.42
N LEU A 111 2.18 -18.21 17.35
CA LEU A 111 2.27 -19.13 16.21
C LEU A 111 2.58 -20.56 16.67
N ASP A 112 2.29 -21.51 15.81
CA ASP A 112 2.62 -22.92 16.00
C ASP A 112 4.15 -23.15 16.05
N SER A 113 4.60 -24.08 16.91
CA SER A 113 6.02 -24.39 17.11
C SER A 113 6.73 -24.89 15.86
N ILE A 114 6.04 -25.66 15.01
CA ILE A 114 6.59 -26.17 13.75
C ILE A 114 6.87 -25.00 12.80
N LEU A 115 5.98 -24.00 12.78
CA LEU A 115 6.17 -22.80 11.96
C LEU A 115 7.34 -21.94 12.46
N TYR A 116 7.51 -21.85 13.79
CA TYR A 116 8.65 -21.17 14.39
C TYR A 116 9.98 -21.82 13.98
N GLU A 117 10.08 -23.15 14.08
CA GLU A 117 11.30 -23.91 13.78
C GLU A 117 11.73 -23.84 12.31
N ARG A 118 10.81 -23.51 11.39
CA ARG A 118 11.13 -23.27 9.97
C ARG A 118 12.01 -22.05 9.73
N HIS A 119 12.10 -21.14 10.70
CA HIS A 119 12.91 -19.95 10.62
C HIS A 119 13.86 -19.89 11.82
N SER A 120 15.15 -19.61 11.57
CA SER A 120 16.09 -19.43 12.69
C SER A 120 15.62 -18.30 13.63
N GLU A 121 15.85 -18.43 14.93
CA GLU A 121 15.57 -17.36 15.92
C GLU A 121 16.20 -16.02 15.50
N SER A 122 17.39 -16.07 14.89
CA SER A 122 18.07 -14.90 14.35
C SER A 122 17.28 -14.18 13.25
N HIS A 123 16.40 -14.86 12.50
CA HIS A 123 15.55 -14.22 11.50
C HIS A 123 14.45 -13.37 12.13
N TRP A 124 13.85 -13.83 13.24
CA TRP A 124 12.83 -13.07 13.98
C TRP A 124 13.43 -11.82 14.64
N PHE A 125 14.63 -11.94 15.22
CA PHE A 125 15.37 -10.81 15.76
C PHE A 125 15.82 -9.82 14.68
N LYS A 126 16.35 -10.32 13.56
CA LYS A 126 16.76 -9.48 12.42
C LYS A 126 15.58 -8.79 11.77
N ALA A 127 14.38 -9.37 11.74
CA ALA A 127 13.21 -8.75 11.13
C ALA A 127 12.86 -7.40 11.79
N LEU A 128 12.94 -7.32 13.13
CA LEU A 128 12.76 -6.06 13.88
C LEU A 128 13.76 -4.97 13.45
N SER A 129 14.97 -5.38 13.05
CA SER A 129 16.02 -4.49 12.57
C SER A 129 15.96 -4.23 11.05
N ALA A 130 15.43 -5.18 10.28
CA ALA A 130 15.44 -5.19 8.81
C ALA A 130 14.36 -4.31 8.19
N PHE A 131 13.26 -4.04 8.90
CA PHE A 131 12.26 -3.07 8.45
C PHE A 131 12.85 -1.64 8.34
N GLY A 132 14.02 -1.40 8.93
CA GLY A 132 14.77 -0.16 8.72
C GLY A 132 15.36 0.02 7.32
N LEU A 133 15.30 -1.00 6.45
CA LEU A 133 16.02 -1.00 5.19
C LEU A 133 15.07 -0.92 3.99
N THR A 134 14.89 0.31 3.49
CA THR A 134 14.27 0.71 2.21
C THR A 134 13.02 -0.08 1.79
N TYR A 135 11.86 0.55 1.94
CA TYR A 135 10.52 0.08 1.57
C TYR A 135 10.39 -0.43 0.12
N GLN A 136 11.33 -0.07 -0.75
CA GLN A 136 11.37 -0.51 -2.15
C GLN A 136 12.78 -0.95 -2.60
N ARG A 137 13.42 -1.84 -1.82
CA ARG A 137 14.76 -2.38 -2.07
C ARG A 137 15.00 -2.91 -3.50
N GLY A 138 13.97 -3.32 -4.25
CA GLY A 138 14.14 -3.89 -5.59
C GLY A 138 14.27 -2.88 -6.74
N TYR A 139 14.06 -1.57 -6.55
CA TYR A 139 14.37 -0.59 -7.62
C TYR A 139 15.87 -0.40 -7.85
N ALA A 140 16.71 -1.02 -7.02
CA ALA A 140 18.15 -1.08 -7.19
C ALA A 140 18.55 -2.07 -8.30
N VAL A 141 18.17 -1.79 -9.55
CA VAL A 141 18.77 -2.46 -10.70
C VAL A 141 20.22 -1.99 -10.79
N HIS A 142 21.17 -2.89 -11.07
CA HIS A 142 22.60 -2.59 -11.25
C HIS A 142 22.89 -1.52 -12.32
N SER A 143 21.86 -1.12 -13.09
CA SER A 143 21.85 -0.11 -14.15
C SER A 143 20.54 0.73 -14.18
N GLY A 144 19.77 0.79 -13.08
CA GLY A 144 18.48 1.51 -12.97
C GLY A 144 18.61 2.95 -12.46
N PRO A 145 17.57 3.80 -12.59
CA PRO A 145 17.67 5.20 -12.21
C PRO A 145 17.80 5.38 -10.68
N ALA A 146 18.77 6.20 -10.29
CA ALA A 146 19.07 6.70 -8.95
C ALA A 146 18.97 5.68 -7.78
N THR A 147 20.02 4.86 -7.61
CA THR A 147 20.14 3.88 -6.51
C THR A 147 20.61 4.47 -5.18
N SER A 148 21.05 5.73 -5.18
CA SER A 148 21.51 6.46 -3.99
C SER A 148 21.14 7.95 -4.07
N ILE A 149 21.25 8.67 -2.95
CA ILE A 149 21.09 10.14 -2.93
C ILE A 149 22.09 10.84 -3.88
N LEU A 150 23.25 10.21 -4.13
CA LEU A 150 24.26 10.71 -5.07
C LEU A 150 23.85 10.46 -6.52
N ASP A 151 23.18 9.35 -6.81
CA ASP A 151 22.66 9.07 -8.16
C ASP A 151 21.40 9.88 -8.46
N ALA A 152 20.55 10.13 -7.46
CA ALA A 152 19.45 11.09 -7.56
C ALA A 152 19.98 12.51 -7.85
N ARG A 153 21.07 12.91 -7.18
CA ARG A 153 21.79 14.15 -7.47
C ARG A 153 22.42 14.17 -8.85
N LYS A 154 23.01 13.06 -9.33
CA LYS A 154 23.54 12.95 -10.71
C LYS A 154 22.46 13.04 -11.79
N THR A 155 21.27 12.49 -11.55
CA THR A 155 20.10 12.74 -12.42
C THR A 155 19.54 14.16 -12.31
N GLY A 156 19.89 14.88 -11.23
CA GLY A 156 19.62 16.31 -11.07
C GLY A 156 20.49 17.18 -11.99
N PHE A 157 21.78 16.84 -12.15
CA PHE A 157 22.77 17.67 -12.89
C PHE A 157 22.62 17.74 -14.42
N ARG A 158 21.55 17.19 -15.03
CA ARG A 158 21.18 17.55 -16.41
C ARG A 158 20.29 18.80 -16.36
N ASP A 159 20.86 19.89 -15.86
CA ASP A 159 20.21 21.15 -15.48
C ASP A 159 19.81 22.06 -16.65
N ALA A 160 19.98 21.65 -17.92
CA ALA A 160 19.75 22.56 -19.04
C ALA A 160 18.27 22.70 -19.48
N GLU A 161 17.36 21.80 -19.07
CA GLU A 161 15.98 21.75 -19.61
C GLU A 161 14.84 21.93 -18.58
N THR A 162 15.15 22.23 -17.31
CA THR A 162 14.12 22.36 -16.24
C THR A 162 13.73 23.81 -15.89
N GLN A 163 14.20 24.81 -16.63
CA GLN A 163 13.89 26.24 -16.38
C GLN A 163 12.38 26.57 -16.40
N ASP A 164 11.55 25.77 -17.06
CA ASP A 164 10.10 26.01 -17.15
C ASP A 164 9.26 25.29 -16.08
N ASP A 165 9.86 24.61 -15.10
CA ASP A 165 9.12 23.99 -13.99
C ASP A 165 9.10 24.92 -12.76
N PRO A 166 7.98 25.62 -12.48
CA PRO A 166 7.90 26.58 -11.36
C PRO A 166 7.98 25.89 -9.98
N PHE A 167 7.91 24.56 -9.93
CA PHE A 167 8.06 23.79 -8.70
C PHE A 167 9.45 23.18 -8.54
N HIS A 168 10.34 23.37 -9.51
CA HIS A 168 11.71 22.89 -9.40
C HIS A 168 12.42 23.50 -8.19
N GLY A 169 13.18 22.68 -7.47
CA GLY A 169 13.91 23.06 -6.25
C GLY A 169 13.06 23.19 -4.98
N LEU A 170 11.73 23.07 -5.07
CA LEU A 170 10.86 23.04 -3.90
C LEU A 170 10.87 21.66 -3.22
N SER A 171 10.58 21.62 -1.92
CA SER A 171 10.22 20.35 -1.26
C SER A 171 8.91 19.82 -1.83
N ALA A 172 8.68 18.52 -1.69
CA ALA A 172 7.43 17.88 -2.15
C ALA A 172 6.20 18.53 -1.47
N GLU A 173 6.28 18.79 -0.17
CA GLU A 173 5.21 19.42 0.61
C GLU A 173 4.93 20.85 0.13
N MET A 174 5.99 21.63 -0.16
CA MET A 174 5.84 23.01 -0.63
C MET A 174 5.28 23.06 -2.06
N ALA A 175 5.75 22.18 -2.95
CA ALA A 175 5.22 22.07 -4.31
C ALA A 175 3.75 21.63 -4.31
N LEU A 176 3.41 20.65 -3.47
CA LEU A 176 2.02 20.20 -3.32
C LEU A 176 1.14 21.33 -2.77
N LYS A 177 1.58 22.03 -1.71
CA LYS A 177 0.83 23.16 -1.15
C LYS A 177 0.58 24.26 -2.18
N LYS A 178 1.62 24.69 -2.90
CA LYS A 178 1.49 25.69 -3.98
C LYS A 178 0.58 25.22 -5.11
N ALA A 179 0.60 23.93 -5.45
CA ALA A 179 -0.32 23.38 -6.44
C ALA A 179 -1.77 23.41 -5.94
N CYS A 180 -2.02 23.06 -4.68
CA CYS A 180 -3.35 23.14 -4.09
C CYS A 180 -3.88 24.59 -4.08
N GLU A 181 -3.03 25.57 -3.77
CA GLU A 181 -3.38 27.00 -3.80
C GLU A 181 -3.63 27.49 -5.25
N ALA A 182 -2.79 27.10 -6.21
CA ALA A 182 -2.89 27.55 -7.59
C ALA A 182 -4.11 26.99 -8.35
N TYR A 183 -4.60 25.82 -7.94
CA TYR A 183 -5.69 25.10 -8.59
C TYR A 183 -6.83 24.79 -7.60
N GLU A 184 -7.06 25.69 -6.64
CA GLU A 184 -8.08 25.52 -5.60
C GLU A 184 -9.46 25.18 -6.22
N GLY A 185 -10.11 24.14 -5.69
CA GLY A 185 -11.39 23.64 -6.21
C GLY A 185 -11.33 22.98 -7.59
N GLN A 186 -10.16 22.90 -8.23
CA GLN A 186 -9.94 22.37 -9.58
C GLN A 186 -8.83 21.31 -9.64
N ILE A 187 -8.28 20.92 -8.49
CA ILE A 187 -7.24 19.89 -8.35
C ILE A 187 -7.77 18.66 -7.64
N VAL A 188 -7.27 17.50 -8.05
CA VAL A 188 -7.63 16.20 -7.46
C VAL A 188 -6.40 15.34 -7.24
N LEU A 189 -6.37 14.57 -6.15
CA LEU A 189 -5.38 13.50 -5.97
C LEU A 189 -5.95 12.19 -6.52
N ALA A 190 -5.30 11.63 -7.54
CA ALA A 190 -5.59 10.28 -8.01
C ALA A 190 -4.70 9.27 -7.26
N SER A 191 -5.30 8.47 -6.39
CA SER A 191 -4.60 7.45 -5.59
C SER A 191 -4.97 6.05 -6.04
N SER A 192 -3.97 5.20 -6.29
CA SER A 192 -4.18 3.77 -6.53
C SER A 192 -4.12 2.94 -5.25
N LEU A 193 -3.87 3.57 -4.09
CA LEU A 193 -3.52 2.89 -2.84
C LEU A 193 -2.40 1.86 -3.02
N GLY A 194 -1.40 2.24 -3.83
CA GLY A 194 -0.18 1.47 -3.93
C GLY A 194 0.62 1.55 -2.62
N VAL A 195 1.66 0.73 -2.56
CA VAL A 195 2.64 0.60 -1.48
C VAL A 195 3.04 1.97 -0.91
N ASP A 196 3.34 2.95 -1.76
CA ASP A 196 3.81 4.29 -1.37
C ASP A 196 2.74 5.40 -1.36
N SER A 197 1.47 5.07 -1.62
CA SER A 197 0.40 6.08 -1.79
C SER A 197 0.06 6.83 -0.51
N VAL A 198 0.32 6.24 0.66
CA VAL A 198 0.10 6.84 1.97
C VAL A 198 0.86 8.16 2.17
N VAL A 199 2.00 8.33 1.50
CA VAL A 199 2.81 9.56 1.59
C VAL A 199 2.01 10.77 1.10
N LEU A 200 1.47 10.72 -0.12
CA LEU A 200 0.70 11.83 -0.68
C LEU A 200 -0.63 12.01 0.03
N LEU A 201 -1.28 10.92 0.45
CA LEU A 201 -2.51 11.00 1.24
C LEU A 201 -2.28 11.74 2.56
N HIS A 202 -1.19 11.43 3.27
CA HIS A 202 -0.83 12.12 4.50
C HIS A 202 -0.45 13.58 4.24
N MET A 203 0.35 13.88 3.20
CA MET A 203 0.66 15.27 2.86
C MET A 203 -0.59 16.09 2.54
N VAL A 204 -1.51 15.52 1.74
CA VAL A 204 -2.79 16.16 1.42
C VAL A 204 -3.61 16.38 2.69
N SER A 205 -3.71 15.40 3.59
CA SER A 205 -4.51 15.58 4.81
C SER A 205 -3.97 16.67 5.76
N LYS A 206 -2.66 16.97 5.70
CA LYS A 206 -2.07 18.10 6.44
C LYS A 206 -2.25 19.45 5.75
N ILE A 207 -2.52 19.48 4.45
CA ILE A 207 -2.72 20.70 3.67
C ILE A 207 -4.21 21.06 3.63
N ASP A 208 -5.02 20.12 3.14
CA ASP A 208 -6.46 20.25 3.02
C ASP A 208 -7.11 18.85 3.08
N PRO A 209 -7.69 18.45 4.23
CA PRO A 209 -8.38 17.17 4.37
C PRO A 209 -9.66 17.06 3.52
N ASN A 210 -10.15 18.16 2.94
CA ASN A 210 -11.30 18.20 2.05
C ASN A 210 -10.92 18.23 0.55
N LEU A 211 -9.62 18.19 0.22
CA LEU A 211 -9.17 18.06 -1.16
C LEU A 211 -9.71 16.76 -1.78
N PRO A 212 -10.30 16.79 -2.99
CA PRO A 212 -10.82 15.59 -3.63
C PRO A 212 -9.73 14.52 -3.80
N VAL A 213 -9.96 13.34 -3.23
CA VAL A 213 -9.13 12.14 -3.44
C VAL A 213 -9.95 11.12 -4.20
N ILE A 214 -9.51 10.78 -5.41
CA ILE A 214 -10.14 9.74 -6.23
C ILE A 214 -9.40 8.42 -6.05
N PHE A 215 -10.16 7.38 -5.72
CA PHE A 215 -9.74 5.99 -5.82
C PHE A 215 -10.62 5.24 -6.82
N LEU A 216 -9.98 4.62 -7.80
CA LEU A 216 -10.65 3.79 -8.79
C LEU A 216 -10.83 2.37 -8.24
N ASP A 217 -12.04 2.07 -7.78
CA ASP A 217 -12.46 0.75 -7.33
C ASP A 217 -12.88 -0.12 -8.52
N THR A 218 -11.94 -0.93 -9.01
CA THR A 218 -12.14 -1.79 -10.18
C THR A 218 -13.08 -2.97 -9.94
N GLY A 219 -13.46 -3.24 -8.69
CA GLY A 219 -14.12 -4.47 -8.26
C GLY A 219 -13.22 -5.72 -8.29
N LYS A 220 -11.92 -5.54 -8.50
CA LYS A 220 -10.91 -6.61 -8.61
C LYS A 220 -9.70 -6.36 -7.71
N HIS A 221 -9.84 -5.54 -6.67
CA HIS A 221 -8.76 -5.25 -5.71
C HIS A 221 -8.57 -6.36 -4.69
N PHE A 222 -7.40 -6.40 -4.06
CA PHE A 222 -7.22 -7.18 -2.84
C PHE A 222 -8.15 -6.65 -1.74
N ARG A 223 -8.73 -7.55 -0.93
CA ARG A 223 -9.58 -7.13 0.20
C ARG A 223 -8.78 -6.30 1.20
N GLU A 224 -7.50 -6.62 1.36
CA GLU A 224 -6.52 -5.90 2.17
C GLU A 224 -6.30 -4.47 1.68
N THR A 225 -6.33 -4.21 0.37
CA THR A 225 -6.23 -2.85 -0.17
C THR A 225 -7.48 -2.04 0.15
N LEU A 226 -8.67 -2.66 0.15
CA LEU A 226 -9.91 -1.99 0.56
C LEU A 226 -9.94 -1.73 2.07
N ALA A 227 -9.51 -2.68 2.90
CA ALA A 227 -9.37 -2.45 4.35
C ALA A 227 -8.34 -1.34 4.65
N TYR A 228 -7.23 -1.33 3.93
CA TYR A 228 -6.20 -0.28 4.04
C TYR A 228 -6.72 1.09 3.58
N ARG A 229 -7.56 1.14 2.54
CA ARG A 229 -8.27 2.37 2.13
C ARG A 229 -9.02 2.95 3.31
N ASP A 230 -9.89 2.13 3.92
CA ASP A 230 -10.82 2.58 4.96
C ASP A 230 -10.05 3.02 6.20
N LEU A 231 -8.99 2.28 6.57
CA LEU A 231 -8.01 2.71 7.57
C LEU A 231 -7.44 4.10 7.26
N LEU A 232 -6.94 4.33 6.05
CA LEU A 232 -6.29 5.60 5.70
C LEU A 232 -7.28 6.77 5.62
N ILE A 233 -8.51 6.55 5.14
CA ILE A 233 -9.54 7.59 5.12
C ILE A 233 -9.78 8.11 6.54
N GLU A 234 -9.96 7.19 7.49
CA GLU A 234 -10.22 7.53 8.88
C GLU A 234 -8.98 8.09 9.59
N ASP A 235 -7.84 7.39 9.54
CA ASP A 235 -6.60 7.74 10.25
C ASP A 235 -6.04 9.11 9.81
N LEU A 236 -6.22 9.44 8.53
CA LEU A 236 -5.77 10.72 7.97
C LEU A 236 -6.86 11.79 7.98
N GLY A 237 -8.11 11.45 8.33
CA GLY A 237 -9.23 12.40 8.34
C GLY A 237 -9.59 12.93 6.95
N LEU A 238 -9.50 12.10 5.91
CA LEU A 238 -9.83 12.48 4.54
C LEU A 238 -11.36 12.58 4.37
N THR A 239 -11.87 13.80 4.23
CA THR A 239 -13.32 14.08 4.22
C THR A 239 -13.94 14.03 2.81
N ASN A 240 -13.10 14.13 1.76
CA ASN A 240 -13.55 14.14 0.37
C ASN A 240 -12.90 13.00 -0.44
N PHE A 241 -13.00 11.78 0.09
CA PHE A 241 -12.52 10.58 -0.58
C PHE A 241 -13.65 9.95 -1.42
N GLN A 242 -13.38 9.76 -2.71
CA GLN A 242 -14.38 9.33 -3.70
C GLN A 242 -13.98 7.99 -4.34
N ASN A 243 -14.84 6.99 -4.19
CA ASN A 243 -14.70 5.70 -4.88
C ASN A 243 -15.36 5.78 -6.26
N ILE A 244 -14.55 5.72 -7.32
CA ILE A 244 -15.02 5.68 -8.70
C ILE A 244 -15.08 4.22 -9.16
N ARG A 245 -16.21 3.81 -9.73
CA ARG A 245 -16.46 2.43 -10.16
C ARG A 245 -16.79 2.36 -11.64
N PRO A 246 -16.53 1.22 -12.31
CA PRO A 246 -17.02 0.97 -13.66
C PRO A 246 -18.54 1.02 -13.73
N ASP A 247 -19.09 1.42 -14.88
CA ASP A 247 -20.53 1.45 -15.09
C ASP A 247 -21.11 0.02 -15.00
N PRO A 248 -22.12 -0.24 -14.14
CA PRO A 248 -22.71 -1.56 -13.99
C PRO A 248 -23.29 -2.15 -15.29
N ASN A 249 -23.83 -1.31 -16.18
CA ASN A 249 -24.39 -1.75 -17.45
C ASN A 249 -23.28 -2.16 -18.42
N GLU A 250 -22.18 -1.38 -18.48
CA GLU A 250 -20.99 -1.75 -19.28
C GLU A 250 -20.40 -3.06 -18.76
N LEU A 251 -20.32 -3.26 -17.42
CA LEU A 251 -19.87 -4.52 -16.83
C LEU A 251 -20.76 -5.70 -17.20
N GLN A 252 -22.09 -5.54 -17.10
CA GLN A 252 -23.03 -6.61 -17.43
C GLN A 252 -23.01 -7.00 -18.91
N SER A 253 -22.72 -6.03 -19.80
CA SER A 253 -22.64 -6.25 -21.24
C SER A 253 -21.30 -6.83 -21.70
N GLU A 254 -20.17 -6.30 -21.19
CA GLU A 254 -18.83 -6.60 -21.70
C GLU A 254 -18.04 -7.60 -20.84
N ASP A 255 -18.35 -7.75 -19.54
CA ASP A 255 -17.67 -8.66 -18.61
C ASP A 255 -18.65 -9.32 -17.61
N PRO A 256 -19.74 -9.97 -18.07
CA PRO A 256 -20.79 -10.51 -17.21
C PRO A 256 -20.29 -11.56 -16.21
N THR A 257 -19.21 -12.27 -16.55
CA THR A 257 -18.59 -13.30 -15.70
C THR A 257 -17.43 -12.76 -14.86
N GLY A 258 -16.98 -11.53 -15.09
CA GLY A 258 -15.86 -10.92 -14.37
C GLY A 258 -14.47 -11.46 -14.75
N ASP A 259 -14.36 -12.21 -15.84
CA ASP A 259 -13.18 -12.96 -16.25
C ASP A 259 -12.46 -12.37 -17.47
N LEU A 260 -12.88 -11.20 -17.98
CA LEU A 260 -12.27 -10.53 -19.13
C LEU A 260 -10.76 -10.30 -18.97
N HIS A 261 -10.26 -10.20 -17.74
CA HIS A 261 -8.83 -10.09 -17.44
C HIS A 261 -7.99 -11.30 -17.93
N LYS A 262 -8.61 -12.48 -18.07
CA LYS A 262 -7.95 -13.72 -18.52
C LYS A 262 -7.79 -13.75 -20.03
N SER A 263 -8.82 -13.31 -20.76
CA SER A 263 -8.88 -13.39 -22.23
C SER A 263 -8.43 -12.11 -22.94
N ALA A 264 -8.79 -10.94 -22.40
CA ALA A 264 -8.52 -9.63 -22.98
C ALA A 264 -8.14 -8.61 -21.88
N PRO A 265 -6.91 -8.69 -21.33
CA PRO A 265 -6.48 -7.86 -20.20
C PRO A 265 -6.46 -6.36 -20.49
N ASP A 266 -6.32 -5.96 -21.75
CA ASP A 266 -6.41 -4.55 -22.16
C ASP A 266 -7.85 -4.06 -22.18
N SER A 267 -8.79 -4.82 -22.76
CA SER A 267 -10.22 -4.53 -22.69
C SER A 267 -10.73 -4.50 -21.26
N CYS A 268 -10.26 -5.41 -20.40
CA CYS A 268 -10.56 -5.37 -18.98
C CYS A 268 -10.04 -4.08 -18.30
N CYS A 269 -8.84 -3.62 -18.66
CA CYS A 269 -8.30 -2.37 -18.11
C CYS A 269 -9.03 -1.14 -18.66
N ASP A 270 -9.43 -1.15 -19.93
CA ASP A 270 -10.21 -0.08 -20.53
C ASP A 270 -11.56 0.07 -19.82
N LEU A 271 -12.34 -1.01 -19.77
CA LEU A 271 -13.64 -1.10 -19.13
C LEU A 271 -13.59 -0.74 -17.64
N ARG A 272 -12.67 -1.35 -16.89
CA ARG A 272 -12.64 -1.21 -15.42
C ARG A 272 -11.82 -0.03 -14.92
N LYS A 273 -11.01 0.60 -15.79
CA LYS A 273 -10.07 1.64 -15.35
C LYS A 273 -10.09 2.89 -16.19
N VAL A 274 -9.86 2.77 -17.49
CA VAL A 274 -9.66 3.95 -18.35
C VAL A 274 -10.97 4.73 -18.45
N ARG A 275 -12.04 4.11 -18.95
CA ARG A 275 -13.35 4.76 -19.11
C ARG A 275 -13.89 5.40 -17.82
N PRO A 276 -14.01 4.67 -16.69
CA PRO A 276 -14.56 5.26 -15.47
C PRO A 276 -13.68 6.37 -14.89
N LEU A 277 -12.36 6.23 -14.97
CA LEU A 277 -11.46 7.25 -14.43
C LEU A 277 -11.44 8.51 -15.29
N ASP A 278 -11.43 8.36 -16.62
CA ASP A 278 -11.41 9.47 -17.56
C ASP A 278 -12.67 10.35 -17.42
N LYS A 279 -13.86 9.74 -17.25
CA LYS A 279 -15.13 10.45 -16.99
C LYS A 279 -15.04 11.43 -15.81
N VAL A 280 -14.27 11.09 -14.77
CA VAL A 280 -14.18 11.91 -13.54
C VAL A 280 -12.95 12.82 -13.58
N ILE A 281 -11.79 12.31 -13.98
CA ILE A 281 -10.56 13.11 -13.97
C ILE A 281 -10.71 14.35 -14.87
N ARG A 282 -11.41 14.26 -16.00
CA ARG A 282 -11.60 15.39 -16.93
C ARG A 282 -12.40 16.55 -16.34
N THR A 283 -13.08 16.39 -15.21
CA THR A 283 -13.78 17.50 -14.53
C THR A 283 -12.84 18.39 -13.73
N PHE A 284 -11.56 18.01 -13.61
CA PHE A 284 -10.53 18.77 -12.90
C PHE A 284 -9.51 19.35 -13.88
N SER A 285 -9.02 20.56 -13.59
CA SER A 285 -7.98 21.20 -14.40
C SER A 285 -6.59 20.66 -14.10
N ALA A 286 -6.37 20.15 -12.88
CA ALA A 286 -5.10 19.60 -12.43
C ALA A 286 -5.27 18.27 -11.67
N ARG A 287 -4.28 17.38 -11.79
CA ARG A 287 -4.21 16.15 -10.99
C ARG A 287 -2.87 15.96 -10.32
N ILE A 288 -2.89 15.52 -9.07
CA ILE A 288 -1.72 15.09 -8.32
C ILE A 288 -1.50 13.60 -8.57
N THR A 289 -0.25 13.20 -8.82
CA THR A 289 0.11 11.78 -8.98
C THR A 289 1.34 11.41 -8.13
N GLY A 290 1.39 10.14 -7.71
CA GLY A 290 2.52 9.57 -6.98
C GLY A 290 3.72 9.15 -7.85
N ARG A 291 3.81 9.62 -9.11
CA ARG A 291 4.88 9.24 -10.05
C ARG A 291 6.23 9.75 -9.56
N LYS A 292 7.26 8.91 -9.67
CA LYS A 292 8.65 9.16 -9.27
C LYS A 292 9.60 8.83 -10.42
N ARG A 293 10.68 9.60 -10.56
CA ARG A 293 11.65 9.44 -11.66
C ARG A 293 12.34 8.07 -11.66
N TYR A 294 12.59 7.48 -10.49
CA TYR A 294 13.28 6.19 -10.38
C TYR A 294 12.41 4.97 -10.73
N GLN A 295 11.08 5.13 -10.89
CA GLN A 295 10.18 3.99 -11.07
C GLN A 295 10.33 3.31 -12.44
N THR A 296 10.62 4.08 -13.50
CA THR A 296 10.88 3.54 -14.84
C THR A 296 11.85 4.46 -15.59
N PRO A 297 12.61 3.96 -16.58
CA PRO A 297 13.49 4.80 -17.40
C PRO A 297 12.77 5.95 -18.12
N GLN A 298 11.54 5.72 -18.57
CA GLN A 298 10.71 6.72 -19.26
C GLN A 298 10.31 7.90 -18.35
N ARG A 299 10.38 7.71 -17.02
CA ARG A 299 10.04 8.73 -16.03
C ARG A 299 11.24 9.57 -15.61
N ALA A 300 12.46 9.25 -16.03
CA ALA A 300 13.70 9.83 -15.51
C ALA A 300 13.77 11.37 -15.62
N ASN A 301 13.15 11.96 -16.66
CA ASN A 301 13.16 13.40 -16.92
C ASN A 301 11.84 14.11 -16.53
N MET A 302 10.94 13.43 -15.82
CA MET A 302 9.61 13.97 -15.47
C MET A 302 9.69 15.23 -14.60
N LYS A 303 8.98 16.29 -14.99
CA LYS A 303 8.85 17.53 -14.21
C LYS A 303 7.90 17.36 -13.01
N MET A 304 8.05 18.18 -11.98
CA MET A 304 7.08 18.27 -10.89
C MET A 304 5.78 18.88 -11.37
N LEU A 305 5.83 19.85 -12.29
CA LEU A 305 4.67 20.33 -13.03
C LEU A 305 4.82 20.01 -14.52
N GLU A 306 3.91 19.19 -15.06
CA GLU A 306 3.81 18.94 -16.50
C GLU A 306 2.61 19.74 -17.07
N THR A 307 2.92 20.67 -17.96
CA THR A 307 1.95 21.49 -18.72
C THR A 307 1.98 21.07 -20.20
N GLY A 308 0.86 21.21 -20.93
CA GLY A 308 0.80 20.94 -22.38
C GLY A 308 0.00 19.71 -22.83
N GLY A 309 -0.64 18.99 -21.92
CA GLY A 309 -1.66 17.97 -22.25
C GLY A 309 -3.07 18.42 -21.86
N ASP A 310 -4.06 17.53 -22.04
CA ASP A 310 -5.47 17.77 -21.69
C ASP A 310 -5.70 18.19 -20.22
N GLN A 311 -4.75 17.87 -19.33
CA GLN A 311 -4.82 18.17 -17.91
C GLN A 311 -3.43 18.38 -17.32
N ILE A 312 -3.30 19.35 -16.41
CA ILE A 312 -2.07 19.63 -15.69
C ILE A 312 -1.75 18.47 -14.75
N LYS A 313 -0.50 18.00 -14.76
CA LYS A 313 -0.06 16.92 -13.85
C LYS A 313 0.95 17.47 -12.86
N VAL A 314 0.66 17.27 -11.59
CA VAL A 314 1.52 17.62 -10.46
C VAL A 314 2.12 16.34 -9.89
N ASN A 315 3.44 16.23 -9.88
CA ASN A 315 4.19 15.07 -9.40
C ASN A 315 5.11 15.52 -8.25
N PRO A 316 4.57 15.80 -7.03
CA PRO A 316 5.38 16.37 -5.94
C PRO A 316 6.54 15.48 -5.51
N LEU A 317 6.43 14.17 -5.76
CA LEU A 317 7.45 13.21 -5.40
C LEU A 317 8.46 12.97 -6.54
N ALA A 318 8.41 13.68 -7.68
CA ALA A 318 9.20 13.34 -8.86
C ALA A 318 10.69 13.09 -8.56
N TYR A 319 11.29 13.91 -7.69
CA TYR A 319 12.71 13.85 -7.30
C TYR A 319 13.01 13.03 -6.05
N TRP A 320 11.99 12.48 -5.37
CA TRP A 320 12.23 11.60 -4.24
C TRP A 320 12.84 10.29 -4.69
N SER A 321 13.75 9.76 -3.87
CA SER A 321 14.27 8.40 -3.96
C SER A 321 13.34 7.41 -3.21
N ALA A 322 13.57 6.12 -3.39
CA ALA A 322 12.93 5.09 -2.57
C ALA A 322 13.24 5.26 -1.07
N LYS A 323 14.42 5.81 -0.74
CA LYS A 323 14.81 6.11 0.64
C LYS A 323 13.96 7.24 1.22
N ASP A 324 13.75 8.33 0.47
CA ASP A 324 12.95 9.46 0.95
C ASP A 324 11.51 9.06 1.27
N VAL A 325 10.91 8.20 0.43
CA VAL A 325 9.59 7.59 0.69
C VAL A 325 9.61 6.80 2.01
N THR A 326 10.61 5.94 2.19
CA THR A 326 10.76 5.11 3.40
C THR A 326 10.94 5.96 4.65
N ASP A 327 11.83 6.96 4.59
CA ASP A 327 12.13 7.87 5.68
C ASP A 327 10.89 8.68 6.08
N TYR A 328 10.09 9.11 5.11
CA TYR A 328 8.85 9.83 5.38
C TYR A 328 7.82 8.96 6.09
N ILE A 329 7.56 7.75 5.57
CA ILE A 329 6.66 6.77 6.21
C ILE A 329 7.06 6.53 7.66
N ARG A 330 8.36 6.33 7.92
CA ARG A 330 8.88 6.14 9.28
C ARG A 330 8.73 7.38 10.16
N ARG A 331 9.12 8.54 9.65
CA ARG A 331 9.10 9.81 10.42
C ARG A 331 7.69 10.16 10.88
N HIS A 332 6.70 9.83 10.07
CA HIS A 332 5.30 10.15 10.33
C HIS A 332 4.50 8.96 10.89
N ASP A 333 5.16 7.85 11.25
CA ASP A 333 4.53 6.63 11.76
C ASP A 333 3.32 6.18 10.90
N LEU A 334 3.48 6.25 9.58
CA LEU A 334 2.40 5.94 8.65
C LEU A 334 2.25 4.43 8.53
N PRO A 335 1.02 3.89 8.57
CA PRO A 335 0.81 2.47 8.44
C PRO A 335 1.27 2.02 7.05
N PRO A 336 2.23 1.08 6.94
CA PRO A 336 2.64 0.56 5.64
C PRO A 336 1.47 -0.20 4.97
N HIS A 337 1.50 -0.46 3.66
CA HIS A 337 0.46 -1.29 3.04
C HIS A 337 0.57 -2.79 3.45
N PRO A 338 -0.52 -3.48 3.87
CA PRO A 338 -0.49 -4.85 4.39
C PRO A 338 0.09 -5.89 3.41
N MET A 339 -0.26 -5.79 2.13
CA MET A 339 0.28 -6.65 1.09
C MET A 339 1.82 -6.60 0.94
N LEU A 340 2.50 -5.57 1.45
CA LEU A 340 3.96 -5.52 1.39
C LEU A 340 4.59 -6.64 2.21
N ALA A 341 4.08 -6.88 3.42
CA ALA A 341 4.54 -7.98 4.29
C ALA A 341 4.27 -9.36 3.67
N LEU A 342 3.41 -9.41 2.65
CA LEU A 342 3.09 -10.61 1.89
C LEU A 342 3.96 -10.79 0.64
N GLY A 343 4.94 -9.91 0.41
CA GLY A 343 5.85 -9.98 -0.74
C GLY A 343 5.32 -9.33 -2.03
N TYR A 344 4.28 -8.49 -1.94
CA TYR A 344 3.77 -7.71 -3.08
C TYR A 344 4.38 -6.31 -3.08
N LEU A 345 5.44 -6.13 -3.87
CA LEU A 345 6.16 -4.85 -3.96
C LEU A 345 5.50 -3.83 -4.92
N SER A 346 4.62 -4.29 -5.81
CA SER A 346 3.78 -3.44 -6.66
C SER A 346 2.35 -3.98 -6.67
N ILE A 347 1.40 -3.18 -6.18
CA ILE A 347 0.01 -3.61 -5.97
C ILE A 347 -0.89 -3.04 -7.07
N GLY A 348 -1.80 -3.87 -7.56
CA GLY A 348 -2.86 -3.51 -8.49
C GLY A 348 -4.08 -4.39 -8.27
N CYS A 349 -4.81 -4.73 -9.34
CA CYS A 349 -5.90 -5.69 -9.24
C CYS A 349 -5.34 -7.08 -8.85
N GLN A 350 -6.02 -7.77 -7.93
CA GLN A 350 -5.68 -9.09 -7.43
C GLN A 350 -5.39 -10.12 -8.53
N PRO A 351 -6.21 -10.28 -9.59
CA PRO A 351 -5.94 -11.32 -10.59
C PRO A 351 -4.73 -11.05 -11.48
N CYS A 352 -4.18 -9.82 -11.48
CA CYS A 352 -3.06 -9.42 -12.34
C CYS A 352 -1.81 -9.03 -11.54
N THR A 353 -1.75 -9.44 -10.27
CA THR A 353 -0.69 -9.07 -9.33
C THR A 353 -0.22 -10.30 -8.57
N THR A 354 1.07 -10.57 -8.63
CA THR A 354 1.74 -11.70 -7.95
C THR A 354 2.84 -11.18 -7.03
N ARG A 355 3.28 -12.05 -6.12
CA ARG A 355 4.46 -11.80 -5.29
C ARG A 355 5.71 -11.77 -6.17
N VAL A 356 6.76 -11.17 -5.65
CA VAL A 356 8.10 -11.18 -6.27
C VAL A 356 9.10 -11.88 -5.37
N ALA A 357 10.09 -12.53 -5.98
CA ALA A 357 11.19 -13.14 -5.26
C ALA A 357 12.20 -12.09 -4.76
N ALA A 358 13.03 -12.46 -3.78
CA ALA A 358 14.14 -11.61 -3.37
C ALA A 358 15.06 -11.29 -4.56
N GLY A 359 15.33 -10.00 -4.78
CA GLY A 359 16.16 -9.52 -5.88
C GLY A 359 15.43 -9.37 -7.23
N GLU A 360 14.18 -9.81 -7.34
CA GLU A 360 13.36 -9.59 -8.53
C GLU A 360 12.90 -8.11 -8.60
N ASP A 361 12.69 -7.59 -9.81
CA ASP A 361 12.16 -6.25 -10.03
C ASP A 361 10.80 -6.07 -9.30
N PRO A 362 10.59 -4.99 -8.53
CA PRO A 362 9.37 -4.76 -7.76
C PRO A 362 8.06 -4.80 -8.56
N ARG A 363 8.12 -4.49 -9.86
CA ARG A 363 6.98 -4.53 -10.77
C ARG A 363 6.86 -5.85 -11.54
N ALA A 364 7.82 -6.77 -11.45
CA ALA A 364 7.75 -8.07 -12.14
C ALA A 364 6.52 -8.91 -11.74
N GLY A 365 5.96 -8.64 -10.56
CA GLY A 365 4.72 -9.25 -10.12
C GLY A 365 3.48 -8.82 -10.92
N ARG A 366 3.55 -7.74 -11.70
CA ARG A 366 2.44 -7.18 -12.49
C ARG A 366 2.42 -7.81 -13.88
N TRP A 367 1.25 -8.35 -14.28
CA TRP A 367 1.06 -9.01 -15.57
C TRP A 367 2.15 -10.06 -15.87
N ARG A 368 2.51 -10.86 -14.85
CA ARG A 368 3.49 -11.93 -14.98
C ARG A 368 3.09 -12.86 -16.14
N HIS A 369 4.04 -13.19 -17.00
CA HIS A 369 3.84 -13.98 -18.23
C HIS A 369 2.99 -13.29 -19.32
N SER A 370 2.97 -11.96 -19.36
CA SER A 370 2.37 -11.16 -20.43
C SER A 370 3.36 -10.11 -20.95
N ASP A 371 3.21 -9.69 -22.20
CA ASP A 371 3.99 -8.60 -22.82
C ASP A 371 3.63 -7.21 -22.29
N LYS A 372 2.63 -7.11 -21.39
CA LYS A 372 2.12 -5.85 -20.86
C LYS A 372 3.07 -5.24 -19.81
N THR A 373 3.49 -4.00 -20.04
CA THR A 373 4.46 -3.30 -19.19
C THR A 373 3.84 -2.20 -18.31
N GLU A 374 2.76 -1.57 -18.77
CA GLU A 374 2.10 -0.47 -18.06
C GLU A 374 0.57 -0.61 -18.06
N CYS A 375 -0.04 0.05 -17.07
CA CYS A 375 -1.49 0.17 -17.02
C CYS A 375 -1.91 1.33 -17.92
N GLY A 376 -2.94 1.15 -18.76
CA GLY A 376 -3.51 2.21 -19.62
C GLY A 376 -4.04 3.46 -18.91
N ILE A 377 -3.92 3.56 -17.58
CA ILE A 377 -4.21 4.78 -16.80
C ILE A 377 -3.11 5.84 -17.02
N HIS A 378 -1.89 5.41 -17.36
CA HIS A 378 -0.77 6.31 -17.65
C HIS A 378 -0.71 6.59 -19.16
N PHE A 379 -1.80 7.14 -19.70
CA PHE A 379 -1.90 7.60 -21.08
C PHE A 379 -1.05 8.87 -21.28
N ILE A 380 -0.23 8.89 -22.34
CA ILE A 380 0.41 10.09 -22.86
C ILE A 380 -0.44 10.54 -24.05
N ASP A 381 -1.03 11.73 -23.94
CA ASP A 381 -1.59 12.52 -25.05
C ASP A 381 -2.61 11.80 -25.97
N GLY A 382 -3.54 11.05 -25.38
CA GLY A 382 -4.75 10.62 -26.07
C GLY A 382 -4.56 9.62 -27.22
N LYS A 383 -3.38 9.00 -27.38
CA LYS A 383 -3.12 7.99 -28.40
C LYS A 383 -2.55 6.70 -27.84
N TRP A 384 -3.07 5.59 -28.35
CA TRP A 384 -2.47 4.27 -28.19
C TRP A 384 -1.17 4.23 -28.99
N GLU A 385 -0.02 4.28 -28.32
CA GLU A 385 1.18 3.70 -28.92
C GLU A 385 1.19 2.21 -28.57
N GLN A 386 0.99 1.37 -29.59
CA GLN A 386 1.47 0.00 -29.53
C GLN A 386 2.95 0.08 -29.19
N VAL A 387 3.34 -0.39 -28.00
CA VAL A 387 4.75 -0.67 -27.72
C VAL A 387 5.18 -1.67 -28.79
N PRO A 388 6.21 -1.37 -29.60
CA PRO A 388 6.71 -2.36 -30.56
C PRO A 388 7.08 -3.60 -29.77
N THR A 389 6.52 -4.76 -30.17
CA THR A 389 6.94 -6.09 -29.71
C THR A 389 8.47 -6.10 -29.62
N LYS A 390 8.99 -6.16 -28.39
CA LYS A 390 10.42 -6.13 -28.16
C LYS A 390 10.98 -7.40 -28.79
N LYS A 391 11.78 -7.25 -29.85
CA LYS A 391 12.60 -8.34 -30.38
C LYS A 391 13.35 -8.97 -29.21
N SER A 392 13.27 -10.29 -29.13
CA SER A 392 14.10 -11.13 -28.28
C SER A 392 15.56 -10.71 -28.44
N TYR A 393 16.15 -10.20 -27.36
CA TYR A 393 17.60 -10.24 -27.23
C TYR A 393 17.91 -11.55 -26.51
N GLU A 394 18.36 -12.53 -27.29
CA GLU A 394 19.16 -13.62 -26.74
C GLU A 394 20.38 -12.99 -26.05
N VAL A 395 20.62 -13.38 -24.80
CA VAL A 395 21.91 -13.20 -24.17
C VAL A 395 22.27 -14.51 -23.48
N PHE A 396 23.45 -15.00 -23.86
CA PHE A 396 24.16 -16.18 -23.37
C PHE A 396 24.39 -16.18 -21.86
#